data_AF-A0A543CSY6-F1
#
_entry.id   AF-A0A543CSY6-F1
#
_cell.length_a   1.000
_cell.length_b   1.000
_cell.length_c   1.000
_cell.angle_alpha   90.00
_cell.angle_beta   90.00
_cell.angle_gamma   90.00
#
_symmetry.space_group_name_H-M   'P 1'
#
loop_
_entity.id
_entity.type
_entity.pdbx_description
1 polymer ?
#
loop_
_entity_poly.entity_id
_entity_poly.type
_entity_poly.pdbx_seq_one_letter_code
_entity_poly.pdbx_strand_id
1 'polypeptide(L)'
;MNARREAWELLGGEYDVRVLEPSPPAVMVPPWFADDPLAGPYGVRLVTPVSGLGRSWDELTRERPGLAGFCADRWLGAWRRLAPLPRAFVATRRSLHALAEHVVGAARYAANGKIGLRYTRHGFGTPYFGTGRQIRVEDGRLVVDGTSHTPATLGEAAMLAGVPLGMPPDVYSPSTPAAPDTHLPVNPAAAEALGAWFGFAWSVLEQLRFDGRPLAPGRVQLWPEHFDPALDLGEESAGRRASYGASPGDDAHPEPYLYVSPWQRRSGAFWADATFGGASLTYGALLAADDQRQTALAFFRQGLEELNS
;
A
#
# COMPACT_ATOMS: atom_id res chain seq x y z
N MET A 1 -0.81 -10.86 -13.89
CA MET A 1 0.31 -10.00 -14.31
C MET A 1 1.53 -10.40 -13.49
N ASN A 2 2.74 -10.52 -14.05
CA ASN A 2 3.91 -10.91 -13.25
C ASN A 2 4.93 -9.77 -13.29
N ALA A 3 4.74 -8.80 -12.40
CA ALA A 3 5.54 -7.57 -12.37
C ALA A 3 7.05 -7.86 -12.23
N ARG A 4 7.43 -8.83 -11.40
CA ARG A 4 8.84 -9.21 -11.24
C ARG A 4 9.42 -9.82 -12.51
N ARG A 5 8.68 -10.69 -13.19
CA ARG A 5 9.11 -11.30 -14.46
C ARG A 5 9.23 -10.25 -15.57
N GLU A 6 8.24 -9.39 -15.73
CA GLU A 6 8.28 -8.28 -16.70
C GLU A 6 9.52 -7.39 -16.47
N ALA A 7 9.80 -7.06 -15.21
CA ALA A 7 10.96 -6.27 -14.84
C ALA A 7 12.29 -6.99 -15.10
N TRP A 8 12.34 -8.31 -14.87
CA TRP A 8 13.51 -9.15 -15.17
C TRP A 8 13.76 -9.23 -16.69
N GLU A 9 12.72 -9.44 -17.49
CA GLU A 9 12.80 -9.46 -18.96
C GLU A 9 13.23 -8.08 -19.52
N LEU A 10 12.70 -6.99 -18.95
CA LEU A 10 13.09 -5.62 -19.32
C LEU A 10 14.59 -5.34 -19.13
N LEU A 11 15.22 -5.99 -18.15
CA LEU A 11 16.65 -5.88 -17.88
C LEU A 11 17.50 -6.98 -18.53
N GLY A 12 16.95 -7.73 -19.49
CA GLY A 12 17.67 -8.76 -20.22
C GLY A 12 18.03 -10.00 -19.37
N GLY A 13 17.40 -10.15 -18.21
CA GLY A 13 17.60 -11.27 -17.31
C GLY A 13 18.92 -11.29 -16.51
N GLU A 14 19.70 -10.20 -16.57
CA GLU A 14 21.04 -10.13 -15.96
C GLU A 14 21.05 -9.82 -14.45
N TYR A 15 19.91 -9.39 -13.90
CA TYR A 15 19.78 -8.88 -12.54
C TYR A 15 18.84 -9.74 -11.70
N ASP A 16 19.10 -9.82 -10.40
CA ASP A 16 18.04 -10.18 -9.44
C ASP A 16 17.18 -8.93 -9.25
N VAL A 17 15.92 -9.00 -9.67
CA VAL A 17 15.05 -7.83 -9.74
C VAL A 17 13.99 -7.89 -8.65
N ARG A 18 13.80 -6.78 -7.94
CA ARG A 18 12.72 -6.57 -6.98
C ARG A 18 11.78 -5.46 -7.44
N VAL A 19 10.50 -5.64 -7.13
CA VAL A 19 9.41 -4.71 -7.42
C VAL A 19 8.57 -4.52 -6.15
N LEU A 20 7.61 -3.60 -6.16
CA LEU A 20 6.70 -3.39 -5.02
C LEU A 20 5.48 -4.32 -5.04
N GLU A 21 5.09 -4.79 -6.22
CA GLU A 21 3.85 -5.57 -6.42
C GLU A 21 4.04 -7.07 -6.11
N PRO A 22 2.98 -7.75 -5.66
CA PRO A 22 3.02 -9.20 -5.49
C PRO A 22 3.25 -9.91 -6.83
N SER A 23 3.96 -11.03 -6.81
CA SER A 23 4.25 -11.83 -8.01
C SER A 23 3.83 -13.29 -7.81
N PRO A 24 3.31 -13.97 -8.86
CA PRO A 24 2.98 -15.39 -8.77
C PRO A 24 4.27 -16.24 -8.70
N PRO A 25 4.20 -17.47 -8.17
CA PRO A 25 3.00 -18.17 -7.68
C PRO A 25 2.56 -17.69 -6.28
N ALA A 26 1.36 -18.13 -5.87
CA ALA A 26 0.87 -17.92 -4.50
C ALA A 26 1.81 -18.53 -3.46
N VAL A 27 2.05 -17.81 -2.36
CA VAL A 27 2.87 -18.30 -1.24
C VAL A 27 1.96 -18.95 -0.20
N MET A 28 2.12 -20.26 0.00
CA MET A 28 1.30 -21.05 0.93
C MET A 28 1.96 -21.26 2.31
N VAL A 29 3.03 -20.53 2.59
CA VAL A 29 3.84 -20.72 3.80
C VAL A 29 3.31 -19.85 4.96
N PRO A 30 2.99 -20.45 6.13
CA PRO A 30 2.60 -19.71 7.32
C PRO A 30 3.78 -18.91 7.91
N PRO A 31 3.52 -17.89 8.74
CA PRO A 31 2.20 -17.38 9.11
C PRO A 31 1.61 -16.39 8.10
N TRP A 32 2.32 -16.09 7.01
CA TRP A 32 2.02 -14.94 6.16
C TRP A 32 1.06 -15.23 5.01
N PHE A 33 1.16 -16.41 4.39
CA PHE A 33 0.37 -16.79 3.20
C PHE A 33 0.38 -15.70 2.11
N ALA A 34 1.54 -15.05 1.96
CA ALA A 34 1.78 -13.94 1.06
C ALA A 34 3.27 -13.83 0.80
N ASP A 35 3.62 -13.40 -0.40
CA ASP A 35 4.98 -13.02 -0.73
C ASP A 35 5.41 -11.74 0.01
N ASP A 36 6.71 -11.49 -0.11
CA ASP A 36 7.39 -10.28 0.33
C ASP A 36 8.32 -9.88 -0.81
N PRO A 37 7.84 -9.05 -1.76
CA PRO A 37 8.54 -8.78 -3.01
C PRO A 37 9.97 -8.26 -2.84
N LEU A 38 10.25 -7.67 -1.67
CA LEU A 38 11.55 -7.08 -1.34
C LEU A 38 12.39 -7.94 -0.40
N ALA A 39 11.86 -9.02 0.17
CA ALA A 39 12.65 -9.87 1.06
C ALA A 39 13.77 -10.62 0.32
N GLY A 40 14.89 -10.79 1.03
CA GLY A 40 15.99 -11.63 0.59
C GLY A 40 15.64 -13.14 0.58
N PRO A 41 16.61 -14.00 0.21
CA PRO A 41 18.00 -13.68 -0.09
C PRO A 41 18.16 -12.84 -1.37
N TYR A 42 19.25 -12.08 -1.46
CA TYR A 42 19.58 -11.22 -2.60
C TYR A 42 20.66 -11.85 -3.49
N GLY A 43 20.49 -11.71 -4.80
CA GLY A 43 21.53 -12.07 -5.77
C GLY A 43 22.67 -11.04 -5.84
N VAL A 44 23.76 -11.42 -6.54
CA VAL A 44 24.98 -10.62 -6.71
C VAL A 44 24.78 -9.32 -7.52
N ARG A 45 23.72 -9.22 -8.32
CA ARG A 45 23.37 -8.06 -9.14
C ARG A 45 21.93 -7.63 -8.85
N LEU A 46 21.69 -7.17 -7.63
CA LEU A 46 20.36 -6.75 -7.18
C LEU A 46 19.97 -5.39 -7.79
N VAL A 47 18.78 -5.33 -8.40
CA VAL A 47 18.05 -4.09 -8.70
C VAL A 47 16.78 -4.05 -7.85
N THR A 48 16.56 -2.96 -7.12
CA THR A 48 15.51 -2.86 -6.10
C THR A 48 14.93 -1.44 -6.00
N PRO A 49 13.66 -1.25 -5.59
CA PRO A 49 13.12 0.08 -5.33
C PRO A 49 13.67 0.72 -4.04
N VAL A 50 14.39 -0.05 -3.21
CA VAL A 50 14.97 0.42 -1.95
C VAL A 50 16.41 0.88 -2.17
N SER A 51 16.67 2.16 -1.88
CA SER A 51 18.02 2.72 -1.91
C SER A 51 18.88 2.16 -0.77
N GLY A 52 20.15 1.87 -1.06
CA GLY A 52 21.13 1.36 -0.08
C GLY A 52 21.15 -0.17 0.09
N LEU A 53 20.14 -0.89 -0.42
CA LEU A 53 20.08 -2.35 -0.34
C LEU A 53 20.81 -3.05 -1.51
N GLY A 54 20.88 -2.37 -2.65
CA GLY A 54 21.52 -2.79 -3.88
C GLY A 54 21.50 -1.62 -4.84
N ARG A 55 21.55 -1.89 -6.15
CA ARG A 55 21.34 -0.84 -7.15
C ARG A 55 19.87 -0.45 -7.15
N SER A 56 19.57 0.84 -7.04
CA SER A 56 18.19 1.29 -7.10
C SER A 56 17.68 1.40 -8.54
N TRP A 57 16.38 1.22 -8.74
CA TRP A 57 15.73 1.52 -10.02
C TRP A 57 15.88 2.98 -10.43
N ASP A 58 15.92 3.90 -9.46
CA ASP A 58 16.13 5.32 -9.73
C ASP A 58 17.54 5.61 -10.29
N GLU A 59 18.58 5.03 -9.69
CA GLU A 59 19.95 5.08 -10.23
C GLU A 59 20.02 4.51 -11.64
N LEU A 60 19.40 3.34 -11.85
CA LEU A 60 19.38 2.70 -13.16
C LEU A 60 18.65 3.55 -14.21
N THR A 61 17.58 4.24 -13.83
CA THR A 61 16.82 5.12 -14.73
C THR A 61 17.63 6.35 -15.14
N ARG A 62 18.45 6.90 -14.24
CA ARG A 62 19.37 8.01 -14.57
C ARG A 62 20.41 7.61 -15.63
N GLU A 63 20.86 6.35 -15.60
CA GLU A 63 21.80 5.83 -16.60
C GLU A 63 21.12 5.34 -17.89
N ARG A 64 19.88 4.86 -17.78
CA ARG A 64 19.07 4.34 -18.89
C ARG A 64 17.69 5.03 -18.91
N PRO A 65 17.59 6.26 -19.46
CA PRO A 65 16.36 7.05 -19.42
C PRO A 65 15.12 6.37 -20.02
N GLY A 66 15.31 5.41 -20.93
CA GLY A 66 14.23 4.60 -21.49
C GLY A 66 13.44 3.77 -20.47
N LEU A 67 13.97 3.56 -19.26
CA LEU A 67 13.28 2.85 -18.17
C LEU A 67 12.31 3.75 -17.38
N ALA A 68 12.38 5.07 -17.54
CA ALA A 68 11.66 6.02 -16.69
C ALA A 68 10.14 5.80 -16.68
N GLY A 69 9.55 5.50 -17.84
CA GLY A 69 8.11 5.22 -17.93
C GLY A 69 7.70 3.99 -17.11
N PHE A 70 8.46 2.90 -17.21
CA PHE A 70 8.20 1.67 -16.45
C PHE A 70 8.37 1.90 -14.94
N CYS A 71 9.44 2.60 -14.54
CA CYS A 71 9.72 2.85 -13.13
C CYS A 71 8.72 3.80 -12.48
N ALA A 72 8.35 4.89 -13.17
CA ALA A 72 7.41 5.89 -12.68
C ALA A 72 5.99 5.33 -12.52
N ASP A 73 5.57 4.49 -13.46
CA ASP A 73 4.27 3.83 -13.46
C ASP A 73 4.09 2.86 -12.27
N ARG A 74 5.17 2.21 -11.86
CA ARG A 74 5.20 1.21 -10.76
C ARG A 74 5.80 1.73 -9.45
N TRP A 75 6.07 3.02 -9.35
CA TRP A 75 6.68 3.66 -8.18
C TRP A 75 8.03 3.08 -7.75
N LEU A 76 8.79 2.55 -8.70
CA LEU A 76 10.10 1.92 -8.45
C LEU A 76 11.25 2.94 -8.39
N GLY A 77 11.12 4.04 -9.14
CA GLY A 77 12.11 5.12 -9.33
C GLY A 77 11.53 6.15 -10.30
N ALA A 78 12.27 7.23 -10.60
CA ALA A 78 11.73 8.34 -11.42
C ALA A 78 10.32 8.78 -10.96
N TRP A 79 10.16 8.90 -9.64
CA TRP A 79 8.85 8.97 -8.99
C TRP A 79 8.01 10.13 -9.51
N ARG A 80 6.74 9.84 -9.78
CA ARG A 80 5.74 10.87 -10.11
C ARG A 80 5.49 11.75 -8.89
N ARG A 81 5.16 13.01 -9.14
CA ARG A 81 4.62 13.90 -8.08
C ARG A 81 3.15 13.58 -7.85
N LEU A 82 2.75 13.59 -6.58
CA LEU A 82 1.36 13.71 -6.16
C LEU A 82 0.80 15.05 -6.65
N ALA A 83 -0.47 15.04 -7.04
CA ALA A 83 -1.17 16.17 -7.64
C ALA A 83 -2.41 16.54 -6.81
N PRO A 84 -2.95 17.76 -6.96
CA PRO A 84 -4.20 18.14 -6.28
C PRO A 84 -5.34 17.14 -6.52
N LEU A 85 -6.13 16.89 -5.48
CA LEU A 85 -7.18 15.87 -5.53
C LEU A 85 -8.35 16.30 -6.43
N PRO A 86 -8.89 15.38 -7.25
CA PRO A 86 -10.15 15.62 -7.96
C PRO A 86 -11.32 15.82 -6.99
N ARG A 87 -12.31 16.62 -7.39
CA ARG A 87 -13.52 16.87 -6.57
C ARG A 87 -14.26 15.59 -6.14
N ALA A 88 -14.19 14.54 -6.95
CA ALA A 88 -14.84 13.25 -6.68
C ALA A 88 -14.02 12.30 -5.79
N PHE A 89 -12.88 12.74 -5.25
CA PHE A 89 -11.95 11.90 -4.50
C PHE A 89 -12.58 11.22 -3.30
N VAL A 90 -13.24 11.97 -2.41
CA VAL A 90 -13.86 11.41 -1.19
C VAL A 90 -14.94 10.37 -1.51
N ALA A 91 -15.79 10.64 -2.51
CA ALA A 91 -16.83 9.70 -2.93
C ALA A 91 -16.21 8.40 -3.49
N THR A 92 -15.20 8.53 -4.35
CA THR A 92 -14.50 7.38 -4.94
C THR A 92 -13.73 6.58 -3.88
N ARG A 93 -13.04 7.26 -2.95
CA ARG A 93 -12.36 6.64 -1.80
C ARG A 93 -13.32 5.79 -0.99
N ARG A 94 -14.52 6.30 -0.67
CA ARG A 94 -15.54 5.55 0.10
C ARG A 94 -16.01 4.29 -0.61
N SER A 95 -16.27 4.36 -1.92
CA SER A 95 -16.64 3.17 -2.71
C SER A 95 -15.49 2.14 -2.76
N LEU A 96 -14.26 2.60 -2.95
CA LEU A 96 -13.11 1.70 -3.01
C LEU A 96 -12.71 1.13 -1.64
N HIS A 97 -12.93 1.87 -0.55
CA HIS A 97 -12.82 1.33 0.81
C HIS A 97 -13.83 0.20 1.02
N ALA A 98 -15.10 0.43 0.68
CA ALA A 98 -16.12 -0.62 0.84
C ALA A 98 -15.80 -1.87 0.00
N LEU A 99 -15.24 -1.70 -1.20
CA LEU A 99 -14.77 -2.79 -2.03
C LEU A 99 -13.58 -3.53 -1.40
N ALA A 100 -12.63 -2.79 -0.80
CA ALA A 100 -11.49 -3.36 -0.10
C ALA A 100 -11.91 -4.18 1.11
N GLU A 101 -12.83 -3.66 1.92
CA GLU A 101 -13.32 -4.26 3.14
C GLU A 101 -14.18 -5.51 2.89
N HIS A 102 -15.17 -5.38 2.00
CA HIS A 102 -16.24 -6.39 1.88
C HIS A 102 -16.07 -7.36 0.72
N VAL A 103 -15.10 -7.14 -0.17
CA VAL A 103 -14.87 -8.02 -1.33
C VAL A 103 -13.43 -8.46 -1.42
N VAL A 104 -12.47 -7.53 -1.54
CA VAL A 104 -11.07 -7.88 -1.78
C VAL A 104 -10.44 -8.51 -0.53
N GLY A 105 -10.63 -7.89 0.63
CA GLY A 105 -10.23 -8.44 1.92
C GLY A 105 -10.95 -9.76 2.20
N ALA A 106 -12.27 -9.80 1.99
CA ALA A 106 -13.10 -10.98 2.23
C ALA A 106 -12.64 -12.18 1.40
N ALA A 107 -12.20 -11.94 0.16
CA ALA A 107 -11.61 -12.97 -0.69
C ALA A 107 -10.31 -13.56 -0.09
N ARG A 108 -9.41 -12.69 0.40
CA ARG A 108 -8.17 -13.16 1.06
C ARG A 108 -8.50 -13.94 2.33
N TYR A 109 -9.46 -13.46 3.12
CA TYR A 109 -9.88 -14.12 4.35
C TYR A 109 -10.48 -15.50 4.08
N ALA A 110 -11.38 -15.61 3.11
CA ALA A 110 -11.96 -16.90 2.71
C ALA A 110 -10.89 -17.90 2.24
N ALA A 111 -9.80 -17.42 1.64
CA ALA A 111 -8.73 -18.27 1.15
C ALA A 111 -7.76 -18.76 2.24
N ASN A 112 -7.40 -17.93 3.22
CA ASN A 112 -6.35 -18.26 4.20
C ASN A 112 -6.47 -17.58 5.57
N GLY A 113 -7.61 -16.97 5.89
CA GLY A 113 -7.88 -16.29 7.15
C GLY A 113 -7.12 -14.98 7.36
N LYS A 114 -6.44 -14.43 6.34
CA LYS A 114 -5.75 -13.13 6.41
C LYS A 114 -6.53 -12.06 5.65
N ILE A 115 -6.45 -10.82 6.14
CA ILE A 115 -7.19 -9.69 5.56
C ILE A 115 -6.31 -8.69 4.81
N GLY A 116 -5.02 -8.59 5.15
CA GLY A 116 -4.15 -7.54 4.61
C GLY A 116 -4.13 -7.53 3.08
N LEU A 117 -4.00 -6.36 2.48
CA LEU A 117 -3.90 -6.20 1.03
C LEU A 117 -2.51 -5.66 0.67
N ARG A 118 -2.24 -5.58 -0.62
CA ARG A 118 -0.98 -5.11 -1.21
C ARG A 118 -1.25 -3.95 -2.14
N TYR A 119 -0.25 -3.09 -2.30
CA TYR A 119 -0.16 -2.29 -3.51
C TYR A 119 -0.12 -3.22 -4.72
N THR A 120 -0.95 -2.91 -5.70
CA THR A 120 -0.88 -3.45 -7.06
C THR A 120 -0.90 -2.26 -8.01
N ARG A 121 -0.36 -2.40 -9.22
CA ARG A 121 -0.33 -1.32 -10.22
C ARG A 121 -1.68 -0.58 -10.27
N HIS A 122 -1.62 0.75 -10.13
CA HIS A 122 -2.76 1.68 -10.10
C HIS A 122 -3.88 1.38 -9.10
N GLY A 123 -3.58 0.71 -7.98
CA GLY A 123 -4.57 0.48 -6.93
C GLY A 123 -4.06 -0.43 -5.82
N PHE A 124 -4.86 -1.44 -5.49
CA PHE A 124 -4.62 -2.35 -4.38
C PHE A 124 -5.24 -3.72 -4.65
N GLY A 125 -4.77 -4.76 -4.00
CA GLY A 125 -5.32 -6.10 -4.18
C GLY A 125 -4.81 -7.12 -3.20
N THR A 126 -5.29 -8.35 -3.34
CA THR A 126 -4.73 -9.48 -2.60
C THR A 126 -3.29 -9.75 -3.07
N PRO A 127 -2.43 -10.32 -2.21
CA PRO A 127 -1.37 -11.20 -2.71
C PRO A 127 -1.95 -12.30 -3.60
N TYR A 128 -1.11 -13.00 -4.35
CA TYR A 128 -1.54 -14.24 -4.99
C TYR A 128 -1.91 -15.29 -3.93
N PHE A 129 -3.06 -15.95 -4.09
CA PHE A 129 -3.54 -17.00 -3.18
C PHE A 129 -4.06 -18.23 -3.93
N GLY A 130 -4.21 -19.34 -3.22
CA GLY A 130 -4.72 -20.60 -3.79
C GLY A 130 -3.89 -21.08 -4.98
N THR A 131 -4.54 -21.40 -6.09
CA THR A 131 -3.91 -21.88 -7.33
C THR A 131 -3.31 -20.76 -8.20
N GLY A 132 -3.02 -19.59 -7.62
CA GLY A 132 -2.54 -18.41 -8.34
C GLY A 132 -3.64 -17.39 -8.67
N ARG A 133 -4.74 -17.39 -7.90
CA ARG A 133 -5.79 -16.38 -8.02
C ARG A 133 -5.34 -15.03 -7.46
N GLN A 134 -5.90 -13.97 -7.99
CA GLN A 134 -5.74 -12.61 -7.48
C GLN A 134 -6.99 -11.78 -7.76
N ILE A 135 -7.44 -11.07 -6.72
CA ILE A 135 -8.49 -10.06 -6.84
C ILE A 135 -7.87 -8.72 -6.47
N ARG A 136 -8.03 -7.72 -7.34
CA ARG A 136 -7.45 -6.39 -7.15
C ARG A 136 -8.34 -5.31 -7.74
N VAL A 137 -8.00 -4.06 -7.46
CA VAL A 137 -8.54 -2.88 -8.11
C VAL A 137 -7.42 -2.23 -8.91
N GLU A 138 -7.71 -1.93 -10.18
CA GLU A 138 -6.82 -1.20 -11.09
C GLU A 138 -7.62 -0.10 -11.77
N ASP A 139 -7.16 1.14 -11.69
CA ASP A 139 -7.83 2.30 -12.31
C ASP A 139 -9.32 2.39 -11.95
N GLY A 140 -9.65 2.01 -10.71
CA GLY A 140 -11.02 2.02 -10.18
C GLY A 140 -11.91 0.86 -10.64
N ARG A 141 -11.36 -0.13 -11.35
CA ARG A 141 -12.06 -1.30 -11.87
C ARG A 141 -11.71 -2.52 -11.03
N LEU A 142 -12.70 -3.37 -10.74
CA LEU A 142 -12.46 -4.66 -10.09
C LEU A 142 -11.83 -5.61 -11.11
N VAL A 143 -10.66 -6.15 -10.79
CA VAL A 143 -9.96 -7.13 -11.61
C VAL A 143 -9.92 -8.48 -10.90
N VAL A 144 -10.53 -9.49 -11.50
CA VAL A 144 -10.58 -10.87 -10.99
C VAL A 144 -9.83 -11.76 -11.95
N ASP A 145 -8.70 -12.32 -11.49
CA ASP A 145 -7.87 -13.25 -12.27
C ASP A 145 -7.49 -12.70 -13.67
N GLY A 146 -7.29 -11.37 -13.75
CA GLY A 146 -6.92 -10.64 -14.96
C GLY A 146 -8.10 -10.08 -15.78
N THR A 147 -9.34 -10.43 -15.46
CA THR A 147 -10.55 -9.91 -16.11
C THR A 147 -11.05 -8.66 -15.40
N SER A 148 -11.35 -7.60 -16.14
CA SER A 148 -11.70 -6.29 -15.58
C SER A 148 -13.20 -6.00 -15.64
N HIS A 149 -13.77 -5.51 -14.53
CA HIS A 149 -15.19 -5.29 -14.32
C HIS A 149 -15.48 -3.92 -13.68
N THR A 150 -16.69 -3.40 -13.92
CA THR A 150 -17.21 -2.17 -13.31
C THR A 150 -18.54 -2.45 -12.62
N PRO A 151 -18.51 -3.13 -11.45
CA PRO A 151 -19.73 -3.42 -10.72
C PRO A 151 -20.42 -2.13 -10.29
N ALA A 152 -21.75 -2.07 -10.44
CA ALA A 152 -22.56 -0.95 -9.99
C ALA A 152 -22.78 -0.98 -8.47
N THR A 153 -22.75 -2.17 -7.85
CA THR A 153 -22.97 -2.36 -6.42
C THR A 153 -21.97 -3.33 -5.78
N LEU A 154 -21.88 -3.32 -4.45
CA LEU A 154 -21.08 -4.28 -3.68
C LEU A 154 -21.50 -5.73 -3.90
N GLY A 155 -22.81 -6.01 -3.98
CA GLY A 155 -23.31 -7.36 -4.24
C GLY A 155 -22.86 -7.90 -5.60
N GLU A 156 -22.90 -7.07 -6.64
CA GLU A 156 -22.38 -7.42 -7.96
C GLU A 156 -20.86 -7.70 -7.91
N ALA A 157 -20.11 -6.85 -7.21
CA ALA A 157 -18.67 -7.03 -7.03
C ALA A 157 -18.32 -8.37 -6.35
N ALA A 158 -19.04 -8.73 -5.29
CA ALA A 158 -18.85 -10.00 -4.57
C ALA A 158 -19.17 -11.21 -5.46
N MET A 159 -20.26 -11.15 -6.24
CA MET A 159 -20.61 -12.20 -7.20
C MET A 159 -19.52 -12.38 -8.27
N LEU A 160 -19.01 -11.29 -8.85
CA LEU A 160 -17.95 -11.32 -9.86
C LEU A 160 -16.64 -11.90 -9.30
N ALA A 161 -16.30 -11.56 -8.06
CA ALA A 161 -15.15 -12.12 -7.37
C ALA A 161 -15.33 -13.60 -6.96
N GLY A 162 -16.58 -14.07 -6.90
CA GLY A 162 -16.93 -15.42 -6.45
C GLY A 162 -16.70 -15.61 -4.96
N VAL A 163 -17.02 -14.60 -4.14
CA VAL A 163 -16.82 -14.60 -2.69
C VAL A 163 -18.07 -14.15 -1.95
N PRO A 164 -18.29 -14.60 -0.70
CA PRO A 164 -19.30 -14.02 0.16
C PRO A 164 -19.07 -12.52 0.34
N LEU A 165 -20.14 -11.73 0.33
CA LEU A 165 -20.07 -10.31 0.62
C LEU A 165 -19.83 -10.10 2.12
N GLY A 166 -18.82 -9.30 2.46
CA GLY A 166 -18.50 -8.90 3.82
C GLY A 166 -17.58 -9.87 4.56
N MET A 167 -17.17 -9.44 5.75
CA MET A 167 -16.38 -10.24 6.69
C MET A 167 -17.26 -10.88 7.77
N PRO A 168 -16.83 -12.00 8.35
CA PRO A 168 -17.40 -12.49 9.60
C PRO A 168 -17.30 -11.41 10.71
N PRO A 169 -18.33 -11.29 11.58
CA PRO A 169 -18.43 -10.20 12.55
C PRO A 169 -17.38 -10.27 13.68
N ASP A 170 -16.70 -11.40 13.84
CA ASP A 170 -15.66 -11.64 14.84
C ASP A 170 -14.25 -11.25 14.35
N VAL A 171 -14.10 -10.85 13.08
CA VAL A 171 -12.79 -10.41 12.54
C VAL A 171 -12.48 -8.96 12.93
N TYR A 172 -13.41 -8.04 12.65
CA TYR A 172 -13.38 -6.64 13.08
C TYR A 172 -14.77 -6.01 12.93
N SER A 173 -14.98 -4.87 13.60
CA SER A 173 -16.17 -4.02 13.38
C SER A 173 -16.03 -3.27 12.04
N PRO A 174 -16.99 -3.40 11.10
CA PRO A 174 -16.86 -2.75 9.81
C PRO A 174 -16.86 -1.23 9.86
N SER A 175 -16.01 -0.62 9.03
CA SER A 175 -15.92 0.84 8.82
C SER A 175 -16.83 1.33 7.69
N THR A 176 -17.28 0.45 6.80
CA THR A 176 -18.14 0.80 5.67
C THR A 176 -19.40 -0.08 5.58
N PRO A 177 -20.47 0.37 4.90
CA PRO A 177 -21.68 -0.44 4.69
C PRO A 177 -21.40 -1.69 3.85
N ALA A 178 -21.98 -2.83 4.26
CA ALA A 178 -21.85 -4.12 3.59
C ALA A 178 -23.13 -4.55 2.84
N ALA A 179 -24.09 -3.64 2.60
CA ALA A 179 -25.37 -4.02 1.99
C ALA A 179 -25.18 -4.33 0.48
N PRO A 180 -25.81 -5.39 -0.07
CA PRO A 180 -25.63 -5.79 -1.48
C PRO A 180 -25.98 -4.71 -2.51
N ASP A 181 -26.89 -3.79 -2.17
CA ASP A 181 -27.35 -2.66 -2.99
C ASP A 181 -26.51 -1.38 -2.80
N THR A 182 -25.48 -1.42 -1.95
CA THR A 182 -24.54 -0.30 -1.77
C THR A 182 -23.90 0.05 -3.11
N HIS A 183 -24.19 1.25 -3.61
CA HIS A 183 -23.67 1.74 -4.88
C HIS A 183 -22.16 2.04 -4.82
N LEU A 184 -21.48 1.81 -5.94
CA LEU A 184 -20.04 2.03 -6.10
C LEU A 184 -19.71 3.11 -7.16
N PRO A 185 -20.05 4.39 -6.94
CA PRO A 185 -19.64 5.46 -7.84
C PRO A 185 -18.12 5.63 -7.83
N VAL A 186 -17.46 5.30 -8.94
CA VAL A 186 -16.01 5.45 -9.11
C VAL A 186 -15.73 6.44 -10.23
N ASN A 187 -15.08 7.56 -9.89
CA ASN A 187 -14.59 8.50 -10.88
C ASN A 187 -13.17 8.10 -11.35
N PRO A 188 -12.90 8.00 -12.66
CA PRO A 188 -11.59 7.54 -13.15
C PRO A 188 -10.40 8.39 -12.67
N ALA A 189 -10.51 9.72 -12.69
CA ALA A 189 -9.42 10.60 -12.25
C ALA A 189 -9.18 10.48 -10.73
N ALA A 190 -10.24 10.32 -9.94
CA ALA A 190 -10.13 10.08 -8.51
C ALA A 190 -9.51 8.70 -8.20
N ALA A 191 -9.83 7.67 -8.99
CA ALA A 191 -9.23 6.36 -8.86
C ALA A 191 -7.73 6.36 -9.22
N GLU A 192 -7.33 7.10 -10.27
CA GLU A 192 -5.91 7.33 -10.59
C GLU A 192 -5.19 8.01 -9.42
N ALA A 193 -5.78 9.06 -8.84
CA ALA A 193 -5.22 9.77 -7.70
C ALA A 193 -5.05 8.84 -6.47
N LEU A 194 -6.01 7.93 -6.22
CA LEU A 194 -5.91 6.94 -5.15
C LEU A 194 -4.81 5.90 -5.44
N GLY A 195 -4.72 5.40 -6.68
CA GLY A 195 -3.66 4.48 -7.08
C GLY A 195 -2.27 5.11 -6.99
N ALA A 196 -2.16 6.40 -7.33
CA ALA A 196 -0.94 7.18 -7.14
C ALA A 196 -0.59 7.35 -5.66
N TRP A 197 -1.58 7.61 -4.80
CA TRP A 197 -1.37 7.68 -3.35
C TRP A 197 -0.83 6.36 -2.78
N PHE A 198 -1.43 5.22 -3.13
CA PHE A 198 -0.97 3.93 -2.62
C PHE A 198 0.41 3.55 -3.15
N GLY A 199 0.72 3.85 -4.41
CA GLY A 199 2.07 3.65 -4.95
C GLY A 199 3.12 4.52 -4.25
N PHE A 200 2.82 5.80 -4.04
CA PHE A 200 3.66 6.71 -3.25
C PHE A 200 3.90 6.17 -1.85
N ALA A 201 2.83 5.84 -1.14
CA ALA A 201 2.86 5.30 0.21
C ALA A 201 3.73 4.04 0.31
N TRP A 202 3.52 3.07 -0.59
CA TRP A 202 4.30 1.82 -0.61
C TRP A 202 5.78 2.09 -0.84
N SER A 203 6.12 3.00 -1.76
CA SER A 203 7.51 3.35 -2.08
C SER A 203 8.27 3.98 -0.90
N VAL A 204 7.57 4.70 -0.02
CA VAL A 204 8.12 5.35 1.17
C VAL A 204 8.19 4.37 2.34
N LEU A 205 7.11 3.64 2.60
CA LEU A 205 7.02 2.68 3.70
C LEU A 205 8.01 1.52 3.53
N GLU A 206 8.18 1.00 2.31
CA GLU A 206 9.18 -0.04 2.06
C GLU A 206 10.61 0.52 2.17
N GLN A 207 10.86 1.77 1.76
CA GLN A 207 12.18 2.37 2.02
C GLN A 207 12.45 2.47 3.52
N LEU A 208 11.49 2.98 4.31
CA LEU A 208 11.61 3.06 5.77
C LEU A 208 11.87 1.70 6.41
N ARG A 209 11.16 0.66 5.96
CA ARG A 209 11.33 -0.72 6.43
C ARG A 209 12.76 -1.24 6.29
N PHE A 210 13.47 -0.77 5.27
CA PHE A 210 14.84 -1.19 4.95
C PHE A 210 15.92 -0.13 5.27
N ASP A 211 15.61 0.90 6.05
CA ASP A 211 16.58 1.94 6.48
C ASP A 211 17.66 1.44 7.47
N GLY A 212 17.90 0.12 7.55
CA GLY A 212 19.08 -0.47 8.20
C GLY A 212 19.06 -0.54 9.74
N ARG A 213 17.93 -0.23 10.39
CA ARG A 213 17.81 -0.25 11.86
C ARG A 213 17.34 -1.63 12.36
N PRO A 214 17.92 -2.20 13.44
CA PRO A 214 17.56 -3.53 13.97
C PRO A 214 16.27 -3.49 14.80
N LEU A 215 15.16 -3.05 14.20
CA LEU A 215 13.89 -2.76 14.90
C LEU A 215 12.76 -3.71 14.53
N ALA A 216 13.09 -4.93 14.06
CA ALA A 216 12.13 -5.98 13.69
C ALA A 216 10.90 -5.44 12.93
N PRO A 217 11.08 -4.84 11.75
CA PRO A 217 9.98 -4.21 11.03
C PRO A 217 8.90 -5.24 10.65
N GLY A 218 7.63 -4.83 10.77
CA GLY A 218 6.52 -5.52 10.12
C GLY A 218 6.62 -5.46 8.59
N ARG A 219 5.81 -6.27 7.90
CA ARG A 219 5.63 -6.12 6.44
C ARG A 219 4.72 -4.94 6.18
N VAL A 220 5.00 -4.16 5.13
CA VAL A 220 4.05 -3.16 4.64
C VAL A 220 2.81 -3.88 4.12
N GLN A 221 1.64 -3.55 4.65
CA GLN A 221 0.36 -4.08 4.18
C GLN A 221 -0.73 -3.03 4.24
N LEU A 222 -1.74 -3.15 3.39
CA LEU A 222 -2.95 -2.33 3.48
C LEU A 222 -3.98 -3.03 4.36
N TRP A 223 -4.45 -2.37 5.41
CA TRP A 223 -5.49 -2.90 6.30
C TRP A 223 -6.87 -2.52 5.77
N PRO A 224 -7.67 -3.46 5.21
CA PRO A 224 -8.92 -3.12 4.53
C PRO A 224 -9.96 -2.39 5.40
N GLU A 225 -9.94 -2.61 6.71
CA GLU A 225 -10.79 -2.00 7.74
C GLU A 225 -10.44 -0.53 8.07
N HIS A 226 -9.20 -0.13 7.79
CA HIS A 226 -8.72 1.25 7.92
C HIS A 226 -8.48 1.92 6.56
N PHE A 227 -8.38 1.08 5.52
CA PHE A 227 -8.06 1.42 4.13
C PHE A 227 -6.73 2.15 3.93
N ASP A 228 -5.74 1.84 4.76
CA ASP A 228 -4.41 2.45 4.72
C ASP A 228 -3.26 1.42 4.63
N PRO A 229 -2.22 1.70 3.83
CA PRO A 229 -0.94 1.02 3.94
C PRO A 229 -0.21 1.40 5.22
N ALA A 230 0.28 0.42 5.96
CA ALA A 230 1.06 0.63 7.17
C ALA A 230 2.09 -0.48 7.41
N LEU A 231 3.07 -0.17 8.27
CA LEU A 231 3.95 -1.14 8.91
C LEU A 231 4.19 -0.76 10.38
N ASP A 232 4.46 -1.75 11.21
CA ASP A 232 4.91 -1.51 12.59
C ASP A 232 6.43 -1.52 12.68
N LEU A 233 6.99 -0.54 13.39
CA LEU A 233 8.44 -0.39 13.56
C LEU A 233 8.76 0.12 14.97
N GLY A 234 9.91 -0.31 15.50
CA GLY A 234 10.41 0.11 16.80
C GLY A 234 10.56 -1.05 17.80
N GLU A 235 11.02 -0.74 19.01
CA GLU A 235 11.29 -1.75 20.05
C GLU A 235 10.09 -1.90 20.99
N GLU A 236 9.30 -2.95 20.80
CA GLU A 236 8.10 -3.22 21.61
C GLU A 236 8.41 -3.45 23.08
N SER A 237 9.46 -4.24 23.38
CA SER A 237 9.90 -4.53 24.76
C SER A 237 10.26 -3.28 25.55
N ALA A 238 10.62 -2.19 24.88
CA ALA A 238 10.95 -0.91 25.50
C ALA A 238 9.82 0.11 25.42
N GLY A 239 8.62 -0.28 24.96
CA GLY A 239 7.48 0.62 24.76
C GLY A 239 7.69 1.63 23.63
N ARG A 240 8.66 1.40 22.75
CA ARG A 240 9.10 2.29 21.67
C ARG A 240 8.69 1.71 20.30
N ARG A 241 7.46 1.18 20.22
CA ARG A 241 6.84 0.67 18.99
C ARG A 241 5.75 1.62 18.52
N ALA A 242 5.66 1.81 17.21
CA ALA A 242 4.64 2.63 16.58
C ALA A 242 4.23 2.03 15.23
N SER A 243 3.00 2.35 14.82
CA SER A 243 2.52 2.10 13.46
C SER A 243 2.82 3.32 12.58
N TYR A 244 3.39 3.08 11.41
CA TYR A 244 3.73 4.08 10.41
C TYR A 244 2.88 3.80 9.18
N GLY A 245 2.06 4.76 8.76
CA GLY A 245 1.13 4.50 7.67
C GLY A 245 0.74 5.73 6.87
N ALA A 246 -0.10 5.48 5.87
CA ALA A 246 -0.47 6.43 4.84
C ALA A 246 -1.97 6.30 4.51
N SER A 247 -2.80 7.02 5.25
CA SER A 247 -4.25 6.99 5.02
C SER A 247 -4.62 7.78 3.77
N PRO A 248 -5.50 7.27 2.88
CA PRO A 248 -6.08 8.04 1.78
C PRO A 248 -7.10 9.07 2.29
N GLY A 249 -7.26 9.21 3.60
CA GLY A 249 -8.24 10.04 4.29
C GLY A 249 -9.30 9.19 4.97
N ASP A 250 -9.96 9.77 5.96
CA ASP A 250 -11.03 9.22 6.78
C ASP A 250 -12.03 10.33 7.14
N ASP A 251 -12.85 10.14 8.18
CA ASP A 251 -13.86 11.13 8.59
C ASP A 251 -13.27 12.28 9.43
N ALA A 252 -12.13 12.08 10.11
CA ALA A 252 -11.41 13.14 10.81
C ALA A 252 -10.47 13.92 9.88
N HIS A 253 -9.85 13.23 8.93
CA HIS A 253 -8.93 13.77 7.93
C HIS A 253 -9.43 13.45 6.52
N PRO A 254 -10.22 14.32 5.88
CA PRO A 254 -10.87 13.99 4.60
C PRO A 254 -9.90 13.82 3.42
N GLU A 255 -8.70 14.40 3.52
CA GLU A 255 -7.62 14.30 2.52
C GLU A 255 -6.57 13.25 2.96
N PRO A 256 -5.76 12.71 2.03
CA PRO A 256 -4.70 11.78 2.39
C PRO A 256 -3.68 12.37 3.36
N TYR A 257 -3.12 11.55 4.24
CA TYR A 257 -2.10 11.98 5.18
C TYR A 257 -1.20 10.81 5.57
N LEU A 258 0.05 11.12 5.93
CA LEU A 258 0.94 10.15 6.57
C LEU A 258 0.79 10.25 8.08
N TYR A 259 0.98 9.15 8.80
CA TYR A 259 0.92 9.16 10.24
C TYR A 259 1.98 8.31 10.93
N VAL A 260 2.30 8.70 12.15
CA VAL A 260 3.02 7.88 13.12
C VAL A 260 2.16 7.78 14.37
N SER A 261 1.74 6.56 14.71
CA SER A 261 0.88 6.27 15.85
C SER A 261 1.61 5.39 16.86
N PRO A 262 2.18 5.96 17.94
CA PRO A 262 2.82 5.20 19.00
C PRO A 262 1.84 4.23 19.70
N TRP A 263 2.28 3.01 19.99
CA TRP A 263 1.48 2.05 20.75
C TRP A 263 1.34 2.45 22.22
N GLN A 264 2.27 3.27 22.70
CA GLN A 264 2.19 3.94 23.99
C GLN A 264 2.15 5.44 23.76
N ARG A 265 1.16 6.10 24.36
CA ARG A 265 0.94 7.54 24.19
C ARG A 265 2.22 8.32 24.47
N ARG A 266 2.55 9.23 23.57
CA ARG A 266 3.67 10.16 23.69
C ARG A 266 3.17 11.58 23.88
N SER A 267 4.04 12.43 24.43
CA SER A 267 3.82 13.87 24.58
C SER A 267 4.95 14.61 23.88
N GLY A 268 4.68 15.83 23.41
CA GLY A 268 5.64 16.64 22.67
C GLY A 268 5.01 17.29 21.45
N ALA A 269 5.68 18.28 20.89
CA ALA A 269 5.18 19.05 19.76
C ALA A 269 4.98 18.21 18.48
N PHE A 270 5.74 17.13 18.32
CA PHE A 270 5.59 16.20 17.21
C PHE A 270 4.29 15.38 17.30
N TRP A 271 3.90 14.98 18.51
CA TRP A 271 2.72 14.14 18.77
C TRP A 271 1.43 14.97 18.91
N ALA A 272 1.21 15.85 17.93
CA ALA A 272 0.16 16.88 17.98
C ALA A 272 -1.20 16.45 17.39
N ASP A 273 -1.29 15.28 16.75
CA ASP A 273 -2.56 14.80 16.20
C ASP A 273 -3.46 14.28 17.34
N ALA A 274 -4.45 15.09 17.70
CA ALA A 274 -5.37 14.80 18.80
C ALA A 274 -6.39 13.69 18.47
N THR A 275 -6.59 13.37 17.20
CA THR A 275 -7.60 12.39 16.77
C THR A 275 -7.23 10.97 17.21
N PHE A 276 -5.95 10.62 17.06
CA PHE A 276 -5.44 9.29 17.42
C PHE A 276 -4.26 9.33 18.41
N GLY A 277 -3.83 10.52 18.85
CA GLY A 277 -2.74 10.66 19.82
C GLY A 277 -1.37 10.32 19.24
N GLY A 278 -1.10 10.79 18.02
CA GLY A 278 0.15 10.56 17.31
C GLY A 278 0.58 11.79 16.50
N ALA A 279 1.27 11.57 15.39
CA ALA A 279 1.71 12.63 14.48
C ALA A 279 1.13 12.41 13.09
N SER A 280 0.80 13.49 12.38
CA SER A 280 0.35 13.44 10.99
C SER A 280 1.07 14.46 10.11
N LEU A 281 1.32 14.08 8.85
CA LEU A 281 1.77 14.97 7.78
C LEU A 281 0.66 15.07 6.73
N THR A 282 0.11 16.26 6.56
CA THR A 282 -1.06 16.51 5.70
C THR A 282 -0.74 16.43 4.21
N TYR A 283 -1.77 16.16 3.40
CA TYR A 283 -1.64 16.20 1.93
C TYR A 283 -1.13 17.55 1.44
N GLY A 284 -1.67 18.65 1.98
CA GLY A 284 -1.26 20.01 1.61
C GLY A 284 0.23 20.26 1.85
N ALA A 285 0.78 19.76 2.97
CA ALA A 285 2.21 19.87 3.26
C ALA A 285 3.06 19.08 2.25
N LEU A 286 2.61 17.88 1.85
CA LEU A 286 3.26 17.11 0.78
C LEU A 286 3.19 17.85 -0.55
N LEU A 287 2.02 18.36 -0.96
CA LEU A 287 1.88 19.09 -2.23
C LEU A 287 2.78 20.32 -2.32
N ALA A 288 2.98 21.02 -1.19
CA ALA A 288 3.85 22.18 -1.11
C ALA A 288 5.35 21.85 -1.10
N ALA A 289 5.73 20.60 -0.85
CA ALA A 289 7.14 20.20 -0.77
C ALA A 289 7.81 20.11 -2.15
N ASP A 290 9.06 20.58 -2.24
CA ASP A 290 9.89 20.43 -3.45
C ASP A 290 10.16 18.95 -3.76
N ASP A 291 10.43 18.13 -2.75
CA ASP A 291 10.56 16.68 -2.87
C ASP A 291 9.61 15.99 -1.88
N GLN A 292 8.43 15.63 -2.39
CA GLN A 292 7.39 14.93 -1.65
C GLN A 292 7.86 13.64 -0.99
N ARG A 293 8.65 12.83 -1.70
CA ARG A 293 9.07 11.53 -1.22
C ARG A 293 10.11 11.69 -0.10
N GLN A 294 11.04 12.62 -0.26
CA GLN A 294 12.02 12.92 0.78
C GLN A 294 11.37 13.56 2.01
N THR A 295 10.39 14.46 1.85
CA THR A 295 9.64 15.03 2.97
C THR A 295 8.87 13.95 3.74
N ALA A 296 8.25 13.00 3.04
CA ALA A 296 7.59 11.85 3.68
C ALA A 296 8.56 10.96 4.48
N LEU A 297 9.72 10.64 3.91
CA LEU A 297 10.75 9.87 4.60
C LEU A 297 11.30 10.61 5.82
N ALA A 298 11.52 11.93 5.71
CA ALA A 298 11.97 12.75 6.82
C ALA A 298 10.96 12.75 7.97
N PHE A 299 9.66 12.88 7.67
CA PHE A 299 8.60 12.79 8.67
C PHE A 299 8.60 11.44 9.42
N PHE A 300 8.67 10.32 8.71
CA PHE A 300 8.70 9.02 9.37
C PHE A 300 9.98 8.78 10.18
N ARG A 301 11.14 9.22 9.68
CA ARG A 301 12.42 9.12 10.39
C ARG A 301 12.42 9.98 11.66
N GLN A 302 11.86 11.18 11.60
CA GLN A 302 11.65 12.02 12.77
C GLN A 302 10.75 11.32 13.79
N GLY A 303 9.63 10.72 13.35
CA GLY A 303 8.77 9.97 14.26
C GLY A 303 9.48 8.81 14.95
N LEU A 304 10.41 8.16 14.26
CA LEU A 304 11.24 7.12 14.86
C LEU A 304 12.27 7.67 15.85
N GLU A 305 12.83 8.85 15.60
CA GLU A 305 13.76 9.53 16.52
C GLU A 305 13.05 10.02 17.78
N GLU A 306 11.89 10.65 17.63
CA GLU A 306 11.01 11.10 18.72
C GLU A 306 10.51 9.93 19.57
N LEU A 307 10.28 8.75 18.96
CA LEU A 307 9.87 7.55 19.68
C LEU A 307 10.99 6.99 20.57
N ASN A 308 12.25 7.29 20.24
CA ASN A 308 13.43 6.84 20.96
C ASN A 308 14.02 7.89 21.93
N SER A 309 13.47 9.10 21.93
CA SER A 309 13.82 10.18 22.86
C SER A 309 13.08 10.03 24.19
#